data_AF-A0A6N4Q519-F1
#
_entry.id   AF-A0A6N4Q519-F1
#
_cell.length_a   1.000
_cell.length_b   1.000
_cell.length_c   1.000
_cell.angle_alpha   90.00
_cell.angle_beta   90.00
_cell.angle_gamma   90.00
#
_symmetry.space_group_name_H-M   'P 1'
#
loop_
_entity.id
_entity.type
_entity.pdbx_description
1 polymer ?
#
loop_
_entity_poly.entity_id
_entity_poly.type
_entity_poly.pdbx_seq_one_letter_code
_entity_poly.pdbx_strand_id
1 'polypeptide(L)'
;MKFAKLFLFSTILFSVMNCAELFQSDKKDNNDALFALLLNAGCTVSDVSAPAAGRKIDFTACRGDANAALVASGFSSSSVSLSGGLVGTGSSSTVYTTSSSLSSLGGDKKASIEIVYVLSQGDSSLDAILPSTTNLSGPGFHILPTTVNKIASNGSNSALNTPRVWASSVSAEKTLCLEVHQESGNAHVFGWESSCAAASRGTYQFEEDGVAADFGGDRIGLRINKATVKSITIYSSNIGTAGSFR
;
A
#
# COMPACT_ATOMS: atom_id res chain seq x y z
N MET A 1 -22.46 28.06 -46.09
CA MET A 1 -22.00 26.97 -45.20
C MET A 1 -21.16 25.90 -45.93
N LYS A 2 -20.14 26.29 -46.71
CA LYS A 2 -19.26 25.32 -47.42
C LYS A 2 -17.77 25.42 -47.04
N PHE A 3 -17.37 26.43 -46.26
CA PHE A 3 -15.99 26.62 -45.82
C PHE A 3 -15.67 26.01 -44.45
N ALA A 4 -16.66 25.73 -43.61
CA ALA A 4 -16.45 25.14 -42.28
C ALA A 4 -16.14 23.63 -42.31
N LYS A 5 -16.41 22.94 -43.43
CA LYS A 5 -16.14 21.50 -43.58
C LYS A 5 -14.70 21.19 -43.97
N LEU A 6 -13.95 22.15 -44.52
CA LEU A 6 -12.57 21.92 -44.95
C LEU A 6 -11.57 21.97 -43.79
N PHE A 7 -11.86 22.75 -42.74
CA PHE A 7 -10.98 22.87 -41.57
C PHE A 7 -11.10 21.70 -40.59
N LEU A 8 -12.26 21.04 -40.50
CA LEU A 8 -12.46 19.92 -39.56
C LEU A 8 -11.74 18.63 -39.99
N PHE A 9 -11.45 18.45 -41.28
CA PHE A 9 -10.70 17.30 -41.79
C PHE A 9 -9.18 17.46 -41.65
N SER A 10 -8.68 18.70 -41.52
CA SER A 10 -7.23 18.97 -41.42
C SER A 10 -6.68 18.70 -40.02
N THR A 11 -7.44 18.99 -38.97
CA THR A 11 -7.03 18.76 -37.57
C THR A 11 -7.07 17.29 -37.19
N ILE A 12 -7.97 16.50 -37.78
CA ILE A 12 -8.00 15.04 -37.57
C ILE A 12 -6.78 14.42 -38.26
N LEU A 13 -6.44 14.79 -39.50
CA LEU A 13 -5.26 14.25 -40.21
C LEU A 13 -3.94 14.52 -39.48
N PHE A 14 -3.75 15.71 -38.89
CA PHE A 14 -2.54 16.02 -38.10
C PHE A 14 -2.46 15.29 -36.75
N SER A 15 -3.61 14.85 -36.21
CA SER A 15 -3.63 14.00 -35.01
C SER A 15 -3.39 12.52 -35.31
N VAL A 16 -3.71 12.04 -36.52
CA VAL A 16 -3.40 10.64 -36.92
C VAL A 16 -1.95 10.49 -37.39
N MET A 17 -1.31 11.53 -37.92
CA MET A 17 0.09 11.47 -38.33
C MET A 17 1.08 11.45 -37.14
N ASN A 18 0.68 11.94 -35.95
CA ASN A 18 1.45 11.77 -34.72
C ASN A 18 1.17 10.43 -34.00
N CYS A 19 0.19 9.64 -34.45
CA CYS A 19 -0.09 8.30 -33.92
C CYS A 19 0.33 7.17 -34.88
N ALA A 20 0.67 7.49 -36.14
CA ALA A 20 1.10 6.51 -37.14
C ALA A 20 2.59 6.15 -37.07
N GLU A 21 3.42 6.94 -36.38
CA GLU A 21 4.82 6.58 -36.14
C GLU A 21 5.02 5.54 -35.02
N LEU A 22 3.99 5.29 -34.20
CA LEU A 22 4.08 4.28 -33.14
C LEU A 22 3.88 2.83 -33.65
N PHE A 23 3.48 2.66 -34.92
CA PHE A 23 3.20 1.35 -35.52
C PHE A 23 3.83 1.17 -36.91
N GLN A 24 4.95 1.84 -37.18
CA GLN A 24 5.76 1.47 -38.34
C GLN A 24 6.40 0.10 -38.09
N SER A 25 5.96 -0.85 -38.90
CA SER A 25 6.38 -2.23 -38.94
C SER A 25 7.75 -2.39 -39.60
N ASP A 26 8.78 -1.78 -39.01
CA ASP A 26 10.16 -2.22 -39.22
C ASP A 26 10.64 -2.88 -37.94
N LYS A 27 11.25 -4.06 -38.08
CA LYS A 27 11.70 -4.91 -36.98
C LYS A 27 12.89 -4.25 -36.26
N LYS A 28 12.61 -3.22 -35.49
CA LYS A 28 13.48 -2.63 -34.49
C LYS A 28 12.61 -1.85 -33.50
N ASP A 29 12.70 -2.26 -32.24
CA ASP A 29 12.46 -1.40 -31.08
C ASP A 29 11.02 -1.14 -30.61
N ASN A 30 10.17 -2.18 -30.59
CA ASN A 30 9.05 -2.22 -29.62
C ASN A 30 9.55 -2.18 -28.15
N ASN A 31 10.80 -2.59 -27.94
CA ASN A 31 11.45 -2.49 -26.64
C ASN A 31 11.70 -1.04 -26.24
N ASP A 32 12.03 -0.13 -27.16
CA ASP A 32 12.33 1.26 -26.79
C ASP A 32 11.07 2.04 -26.41
N ALA A 33 9.93 1.77 -27.05
CA ALA A 33 8.64 2.31 -26.62
C ALA A 33 8.22 1.76 -25.25
N LEU A 34 8.45 0.47 -25.00
CA LEU A 34 8.23 -0.17 -23.71
C LEU A 34 9.18 0.40 -22.63
N PHE A 35 10.46 0.61 -22.95
CA PHE A 35 11.44 1.24 -22.07
C PHE A 35 11.10 2.71 -21.80
N ALA A 36 10.64 3.47 -22.79
CA ALA A 36 10.19 4.87 -22.61
C ALA A 36 8.92 4.97 -21.75
N LEU A 37 8.01 3.98 -21.84
CA LEU A 37 6.84 3.88 -20.99
C LEU A 37 7.24 3.49 -19.54
N LEU A 38 8.17 2.53 -19.39
CA LEU A 38 8.75 2.14 -18.10
C LEU A 38 9.54 3.28 -17.44
N LEU A 39 10.25 4.11 -18.22
CA LEU A 39 11.00 5.27 -17.72
C LEU A 39 10.10 6.39 -17.17
N ASN A 40 8.82 6.42 -17.57
CA ASN A 40 7.82 7.36 -17.05
C ASN A 40 6.81 6.70 -16.09
N ALA A 41 6.92 5.39 -15.87
CA ALA A 41 6.06 4.65 -14.96
C ALA A 41 6.77 4.44 -13.63
N GLY A 42 6.05 4.67 -12.54
CA GLY A 42 6.61 4.56 -11.20
C GLY A 42 5.89 5.46 -10.23
N CYS A 43 6.11 5.19 -8.95
CA CYS A 43 5.62 6.00 -7.85
C CYS A 43 6.76 6.82 -7.25
N THR A 44 6.43 7.94 -6.62
CA THR A 44 7.44 8.68 -5.86
C THR A 44 7.82 7.87 -4.63
N VAL A 45 9.11 7.59 -4.52
CA VAL A 45 9.70 6.87 -3.40
C VAL A 45 10.68 7.80 -2.72
N SER A 46 10.58 7.93 -1.40
CA SER A 46 11.48 8.75 -0.59
C SER A 46 11.87 8.03 0.69
N ASP A 47 13.11 8.23 1.12
CA ASP A 47 13.55 7.74 2.42
C ASP A 47 12.95 8.58 3.55
N VAL A 48 12.68 7.92 4.67
CA VAL A 48 12.18 8.52 5.90
C VAL A 48 13.21 8.25 7.00
N SER A 49 13.57 9.28 7.78
CA SER A 49 14.55 9.18 8.86
C SER A 49 13.95 9.24 10.27
N ALA A 50 12.69 9.65 10.40
CA ALA A 50 11.99 9.79 11.67
C ALA A 50 10.56 9.21 11.57
N PRO A 51 10.04 8.53 12.61
CA PRO A 51 10.70 8.25 13.90
C PRO A 51 11.79 7.18 13.81
N ALA A 52 11.86 6.49 12.67
CA ALA A 52 12.79 5.43 12.36
C ALA A 52 13.17 5.52 10.88
N ALA A 53 14.28 4.90 10.51
CA ALA A 53 14.62 4.69 9.11
C ALA A 53 13.50 3.90 8.41
N GLY A 54 13.15 4.30 7.20
CA GLY A 54 12.10 3.68 6.42
C GLY A 54 12.04 4.22 5.01
N ARG A 55 11.09 3.69 4.24
CA ARG A 55 10.85 4.06 2.85
C ARG A 55 9.37 4.38 2.68
N LYS A 56 9.08 5.60 2.25
CA LYS A 56 7.75 6.06 1.89
C LYS A 56 7.52 5.88 0.39
N ILE A 57 6.35 5.36 0.06
CA ILE A 57 5.85 5.24 -1.30
C ILE A 57 4.58 6.07 -1.38
N ASP A 58 4.60 7.10 -2.20
CA ASP A 58 3.46 7.98 -2.46
C ASP A 58 2.72 7.50 -3.72
N PHE A 59 1.54 6.93 -3.51
CA PHE A 59 0.72 6.42 -4.59
C PHE A 59 -0.06 7.51 -5.34
N THR A 60 -0.18 8.70 -4.77
CA THR A 60 -0.85 9.83 -5.42
C THR A 60 -0.05 10.40 -6.58
N ALA A 61 1.27 10.19 -6.53
CA ALA A 61 2.23 10.62 -7.54
C ALA A 61 2.61 9.51 -8.53
N CYS A 62 1.99 8.32 -8.47
CA CYS A 62 2.27 7.26 -9.44
C CYS A 62 1.83 7.66 -10.84
N ARG A 63 2.63 7.25 -11.83
CA ARG A 63 2.36 7.49 -13.26
C ARG A 63 2.43 6.19 -14.05
N GLY A 64 1.73 6.17 -15.18
CA GLY A 64 1.68 5.03 -16.09
C GLY A 64 0.65 3.96 -15.70
N ASP A 65 0.81 2.76 -16.26
CA ASP A 65 0.02 1.60 -15.89
C ASP A 65 0.24 1.23 -14.41
N ALA A 66 -0.82 0.82 -13.71
CA ALA A 66 -0.77 0.55 -12.28
C ALA A 66 0.22 -0.57 -11.94
N ASN A 67 0.22 -1.66 -12.72
CA ASN A 67 1.10 -2.78 -12.46
C ASN A 67 2.55 -2.42 -12.77
N ALA A 68 2.82 -1.74 -13.88
CA ALA A 68 4.16 -1.27 -14.21
C ALA A 68 4.72 -0.31 -13.15
N ALA A 69 3.92 0.67 -12.69
CA ALA A 69 4.33 1.64 -11.68
C ALA A 69 4.64 0.99 -10.33
N LEU A 70 3.81 0.01 -9.93
CA LEU A 70 3.99 -0.72 -8.68
C LEU A 70 5.21 -1.65 -8.74
N VAL A 71 5.42 -2.35 -9.85
CA VAL A 71 6.62 -3.18 -10.07
C VAL A 71 7.89 -2.34 -10.00
N ALA A 72 7.93 -1.18 -10.68
CA ALA A 72 9.04 -0.23 -10.60
C ALA A 72 9.27 0.28 -9.16
N SER A 73 8.21 0.30 -8.34
CA SER A 73 8.26 0.73 -6.94
C SER A 73 8.53 -0.41 -5.95
N GLY A 74 8.73 -1.65 -6.43
CA GLY A 74 9.04 -2.81 -5.58
C GLY A 74 7.82 -3.57 -5.06
N PHE A 75 6.70 -3.51 -5.78
CA PHE A 75 5.47 -4.22 -5.44
C PHE A 75 5.01 -5.14 -6.57
N SER A 76 4.39 -6.26 -6.19
CA SER A 76 3.53 -7.04 -7.07
C SER A 76 2.09 -6.65 -6.77
N SER A 77 1.22 -6.68 -7.77
CA SER A 77 -0.16 -6.24 -7.62
C SER A 77 -1.14 -7.04 -8.47
N SER A 78 -2.40 -7.04 -8.06
CA SER A 78 -3.51 -7.61 -8.83
C SER A 78 -4.77 -6.79 -8.63
N SER A 79 -5.53 -6.58 -9.71
CA SER A 79 -6.84 -5.93 -9.68
C SER A 79 -6.85 -4.55 -8.98
N VAL A 80 -5.78 -3.77 -9.12
CA VAL A 80 -5.67 -2.40 -8.62
C VAL A 80 -5.57 -1.40 -9.77
N SER A 81 -5.90 -0.15 -9.49
CA SER A 81 -5.77 0.96 -10.45
C SER A 81 -5.17 2.19 -9.77
N LEU A 82 -4.69 3.14 -10.57
CA LEU A 82 -4.18 4.42 -10.07
C LEU A 82 -5.22 5.51 -10.34
N SER A 83 -5.73 6.13 -9.29
CA SER A 83 -6.64 7.28 -9.37
C SER A 83 -6.48 8.13 -8.11
N GLY A 84 -5.55 9.10 -8.19
CA GLY A 84 -5.17 9.91 -7.03
C GLY A 84 -4.67 9.08 -5.84
N GLY A 85 -4.09 7.92 -6.09
CA GLY A 85 -3.74 6.89 -5.11
C GLY A 85 -3.94 5.49 -5.68
N LEU A 86 -3.57 4.47 -4.90
CA LEU A 86 -3.77 3.07 -5.24
C LEU A 86 -5.20 2.64 -4.87
N VAL A 87 -6.02 2.37 -5.88
CA VAL A 87 -7.44 2.06 -5.72
C VAL A 87 -7.69 0.58 -5.90
N GLY A 88 -8.37 -0.02 -4.93
CA GLY A 88 -8.93 -1.37 -5.01
C GLY A 88 -10.44 -1.34 -4.87
N THR A 89 -11.14 -2.09 -5.72
CA THR A 89 -12.62 -2.07 -5.81
C THR A 89 -13.27 -3.34 -5.27
N GLY A 90 -12.48 -4.36 -4.92
CA GLY A 90 -12.98 -5.63 -4.40
C GLY A 90 -11.92 -6.38 -3.60
N SER A 91 -12.32 -7.49 -2.97
CA SER A 91 -11.43 -8.33 -2.15
C SER A 91 -10.32 -9.04 -2.93
N SER A 92 -10.35 -9.02 -4.27
CA SER A 92 -9.27 -9.51 -5.12
C SER A 92 -8.19 -8.46 -5.41
N SER A 93 -8.42 -7.18 -5.04
CA SER A 93 -7.46 -6.10 -5.22
C SER A 93 -6.35 -6.22 -4.17
N THR A 94 -5.15 -6.55 -4.63
CA THR A 94 -4.04 -6.91 -3.76
C THR A 94 -2.75 -6.23 -4.19
N VAL A 95 -1.89 -5.95 -3.21
CA VAL A 95 -0.53 -5.48 -3.44
C VAL A 95 0.39 -6.05 -2.36
N TYR A 96 1.61 -6.43 -2.71
CA TYR A 96 2.60 -6.88 -1.73
C TYR A 96 4.03 -6.56 -2.18
N THR A 97 4.92 -6.33 -1.23
CA THR A 97 6.33 -6.02 -1.53
C THR A 97 7.01 -7.22 -2.21
N THR A 98 7.82 -6.99 -3.24
CA THR A 98 8.50 -8.09 -3.97
C THR A 98 9.69 -8.64 -3.17
N SER A 99 10.35 -7.79 -2.40
CA SER A 99 11.47 -8.11 -1.52
C SER A 99 11.08 -8.11 -0.03
N SER A 100 11.92 -8.77 0.77
CA SER A 100 11.83 -8.67 2.22
C SER A 100 11.82 -7.21 2.66
N SER A 101 10.93 -6.89 3.58
CA SER A 101 10.69 -5.53 4.07
C SER A 101 10.72 -5.43 5.60
N LEU A 102 11.25 -6.47 6.26
CA LEU A 102 11.25 -6.60 7.71
C LEU A 102 12.60 -6.25 8.33
N SER A 103 12.55 -5.75 9.57
CA SER A 103 13.72 -5.73 10.45
C SER A 103 13.89 -7.10 11.11
N SER A 104 15.04 -7.74 10.96
CA SER A 104 15.41 -8.97 11.67
C SER A 104 16.58 -8.69 12.61
N LEU A 105 16.31 -8.01 13.73
CA LEU A 105 17.29 -7.82 14.80
C LEU A 105 17.05 -8.89 15.87
N GLY A 106 18.04 -9.74 16.14
CA GLY A 106 18.01 -10.70 17.25
C GLY A 106 17.19 -11.98 17.02
N GLY A 107 16.67 -12.23 15.81
CA GLY A 107 15.90 -13.43 15.49
C GLY A 107 14.38 -13.23 15.51
N ASP A 108 13.89 -12.15 16.12
CA ASP A 108 12.47 -11.79 16.09
C ASP A 108 12.11 -11.07 14.79
N LYS A 109 10.99 -11.47 14.18
CA LYS A 109 10.44 -10.79 13.00
C LYS A 109 9.51 -9.66 13.43
N LYS A 110 9.78 -8.46 12.91
CA LYS A 110 9.02 -7.24 13.22
C LYS A 110 8.73 -6.46 11.95
N ALA A 111 7.50 -5.95 11.88
CA ALA A 111 6.97 -5.26 10.72
C ALA A 111 6.21 -4.02 11.18
N SER A 112 6.65 -2.84 10.75
CA SER A 112 6.00 -1.58 11.10
C SER A 112 5.68 -0.76 9.85
N ILE A 113 4.46 -0.26 9.76
CA ILE A 113 4.04 0.60 8.65
C ILE A 113 3.20 1.78 9.11
N GLU A 114 3.29 2.86 8.35
CA GLU A 114 2.29 3.92 8.34
C GLU A 114 1.48 3.81 7.04
N ILE A 115 0.16 3.82 7.13
CA ILE A 115 -0.72 3.84 5.96
C ILE A 115 -1.57 5.11 6.00
N VAL A 116 -1.62 5.81 4.87
CA VAL A 116 -2.61 6.88 4.62
C VAL A 116 -3.64 6.37 3.62
N TYR A 117 -4.92 6.40 3.97
CA TYR A 117 -5.98 5.80 3.16
C TYR A 117 -7.32 6.53 3.31
N VAL A 118 -8.23 6.25 2.38
CA VAL A 118 -9.64 6.67 2.38
C VAL A 118 -10.49 5.45 2.07
N LEU A 119 -11.53 5.19 2.87
CA LEU A 119 -12.54 4.19 2.54
C LEU A 119 -13.67 4.82 1.74
N SER A 120 -14.16 4.13 0.71
CA SER A 120 -15.17 4.72 -0.19
C SER A 120 -16.60 4.62 0.36
N GLN A 121 -16.92 3.60 1.15
CA GLN A 121 -18.29 3.30 1.62
C GLN A 121 -18.32 2.46 2.90
N GLY A 122 -19.52 2.24 3.47
CA GLY A 122 -19.69 1.61 4.79
C GLY A 122 -19.30 0.13 4.88
N ASP A 123 -19.20 -0.58 3.76
CA ASP A 123 -18.72 -1.97 3.66
C ASP A 123 -17.29 -2.07 3.09
N SER A 124 -16.60 -0.93 2.96
CA SER A 124 -15.19 -0.89 2.59
C SER A 124 -14.30 -1.50 3.66
N SER A 125 -13.17 -2.05 3.24
CA SER A 125 -12.15 -2.59 4.15
C SER A 125 -10.76 -2.48 3.55
N LEU A 126 -9.77 -2.47 4.43
CA LEU A 126 -8.36 -2.57 4.07
C LEU A 126 -7.70 -3.61 4.98
N ASP A 127 -7.22 -4.71 4.42
CA ASP A 127 -6.34 -5.61 5.17
C ASP A 127 -4.91 -5.10 5.04
N ALA A 128 -4.21 -5.01 6.17
CA ALA A 128 -2.77 -4.83 6.22
C ALA A 128 -2.16 -6.07 6.87
N ILE A 129 -1.39 -6.85 6.13
CA ILE A 129 -0.84 -8.16 6.53
C ILE A 129 0.67 -8.03 6.69
N LEU A 130 1.15 -8.31 7.90
CA LEU A 130 2.49 -7.99 8.39
C LEU A 130 2.99 -9.05 9.39
N PRO A 131 4.00 -9.87 9.05
CA PRO A 131 4.51 -10.09 7.72
C PRO A 131 3.57 -10.94 6.86
N SER A 132 3.67 -10.80 5.55
CA SER A 132 2.87 -11.49 4.56
C SER A 132 3.71 -12.47 3.74
N THR A 133 3.10 -13.57 3.33
CA THR A 133 3.59 -14.43 2.23
C THR A 133 3.13 -13.89 0.86
N THR A 134 3.53 -14.52 -0.24
CA THR A 134 3.05 -14.18 -1.60
C THR A 134 1.55 -14.37 -1.78
N ASN A 135 0.93 -15.23 -0.98
CA ASN A 135 -0.50 -15.51 -1.04
C ASN A 135 -1.32 -14.60 -0.12
N LEU A 136 -0.72 -13.54 0.44
CA LEU A 136 -1.35 -12.67 1.42
C LEU A 136 -1.91 -13.44 2.62
N SER A 137 -1.07 -14.27 3.22
CA SER A 137 -1.33 -14.93 4.50
C SER A 137 -0.31 -14.49 5.53
N GLY A 138 -0.76 -14.30 6.77
CA GLY A 138 0.05 -13.79 7.88
C GLY A 138 -0.79 -13.04 8.90
N PRO A 139 -0.23 -12.69 10.07
CA PRO A 139 -0.90 -11.84 11.04
C PRO A 139 -1.08 -10.41 10.49
N GLY A 140 -2.04 -9.66 11.04
CA GLY A 140 -2.24 -8.27 10.60
C GLY A 140 -3.52 -7.63 11.11
N PHE A 141 -3.99 -6.65 10.34
CA PHE A 141 -5.09 -5.77 10.69
C PHE A 141 -6.14 -5.77 9.59
N HIS A 142 -7.40 -6.00 9.95
CA HIS A 142 -8.55 -5.79 9.08
C HIS A 142 -9.21 -4.47 9.47
N ILE A 143 -8.94 -3.43 8.66
CA ILE A 143 -9.34 -2.05 8.93
C ILE A 143 -10.73 -1.82 8.34
N LEU A 144 -11.64 -1.39 9.21
CA LEU A 144 -13.03 -1.08 8.92
C LEU A 144 -13.28 0.43 9.04
N PRO A 145 -14.45 0.94 8.61
CA PRO A 145 -14.78 2.36 8.71
C PRO A 145 -14.56 2.99 10.08
N THR A 146 -14.86 2.26 11.16
CA THR A 146 -14.85 2.83 12.51
C THR A 146 -13.98 2.06 13.48
N THR A 147 -13.34 0.97 13.06
CA THR A 147 -12.62 0.07 13.95
C THR A 147 -11.55 -0.73 13.20
N VAL A 148 -10.80 -1.54 13.94
CA VAL A 148 -9.84 -2.51 13.41
C VAL A 148 -9.98 -3.85 14.13
N ASN A 149 -9.93 -4.91 13.33
CA ASN A 149 -9.90 -6.30 13.76
C ASN A 149 -8.49 -6.87 13.57
N LYS A 150 -8.12 -7.91 14.33
CA LYS A 150 -6.93 -8.71 14.04
C LYS A 150 -7.19 -9.65 12.88
N ILE A 151 -6.14 -9.96 12.12
CA ILE A 151 -6.10 -11.04 11.14
C ILE A 151 -5.17 -12.11 11.70
N ALA A 152 -5.63 -13.37 11.74
CA ALA A 152 -4.81 -14.53 12.08
C ALA A 152 -4.15 -15.12 10.82
N SER A 153 -3.17 -15.99 11.01
CA SER A 153 -2.41 -16.63 9.90
C SER A 153 -3.27 -17.32 8.83
N ASN A 154 -4.44 -17.83 9.21
CA ASN A 154 -5.40 -18.47 8.31
C ASN A 154 -6.29 -17.47 7.52
N GLY A 155 -6.06 -16.17 7.66
CA GLY A 155 -6.82 -15.10 7.01
C GLY A 155 -8.16 -14.77 7.66
N SER A 156 -8.55 -15.46 8.73
CA SER A 156 -9.74 -15.09 9.51
C SER A 156 -9.49 -13.77 10.24
N ASN A 157 -10.50 -12.91 10.29
CA ASN A 157 -10.46 -11.70 11.09
C ASN A 157 -11.46 -11.76 12.25
N SER A 158 -11.10 -11.14 13.37
CA SER A 158 -11.92 -11.06 14.58
C SER A 158 -11.58 -9.80 15.36
N ALA A 159 -12.42 -9.41 16.32
CA ALA A 159 -12.14 -8.23 17.15
C ALA A 159 -10.85 -8.39 17.96
N LEU A 160 -10.18 -7.25 18.21
CA LEU A 160 -9.10 -7.14 19.20
C LEU A 160 -9.71 -7.17 20.62
N ASN A 161 -8.99 -7.71 21.61
CA ASN A 161 -9.41 -7.65 23.01
C ASN A 161 -9.30 -6.22 23.55
N THR A 162 -8.33 -5.44 23.06
CA THR A 162 -8.21 -4.00 23.29
C THR A 162 -8.56 -3.27 21.98
N PRO A 163 -9.86 -3.12 21.64
CA PRO A 163 -10.27 -2.47 20.41
C PRO A 163 -10.22 -0.94 20.54
N ARG A 164 -10.24 -0.27 19.39
CA ARG A 164 -10.52 1.16 19.32
C ARG A 164 -11.60 1.47 18.30
N VAL A 165 -12.51 2.36 18.69
CA VAL A 165 -13.50 2.93 17.79
C VAL A 165 -13.14 4.38 17.50
N TRP A 166 -13.22 4.78 16.23
CA TRP A 166 -12.96 6.14 15.76
C TRP A 166 -14.05 6.67 14.84
N ALA A 167 -14.01 7.98 14.57
CA ALA A 167 -14.90 8.61 13.61
C ALA A 167 -14.66 8.06 12.20
N SER A 168 -15.73 7.73 11.48
CA SER A 168 -15.73 7.00 10.20
C SER A 168 -14.63 7.46 9.23
N SER A 169 -13.92 6.49 8.66
CA SER A 169 -12.95 6.65 7.58
C SER A 169 -13.60 6.73 6.19
N VAL A 170 -14.93 6.70 6.10
CA VAL A 170 -15.65 6.80 4.82
C VAL A 170 -15.55 8.22 4.29
N SER A 171 -15.03 8.38 3.08
CA SER A 171 -14.82 9.67 2.42
C SER A 171 -13.94 10.65 3.21
N ALA A 172 -13.21 10.15 4.20
CA ALA A 172 -12.28 10.92 5.02
C ALA A 172 -10.92 10.23 5.00
N GLU A 173 -9.86 11.03 4.82
CA GLU A 173 -8.50 10.52 4.93
C GLU A 173 -8.17 10.16 6.37
N LYS A 174 -7.51 9.02 6.53
CA LYS A 174 -7.04 8.51 7.81
C LYS A 174 -5.60 8.05 7.69
N THR A 175 -4.88 8.22 8.80
CA THR A 175 -3.52 7.74 8.97
C THR A 175 -3.49 6.74 10.11
N LEU A 176 -2.95 5.56 9.86
CA LEU A 176 -2.69 4.56 10.89
C LEU A 176 -1.21 4.24 10.95
N CYS A 177 -0.70 4.11 12.16
CA CYS A 177 0.58 3.48 12.44
C CYS A 177 0.31 2.08 12.99
N LEU A 178 0.82 1.06 12.31
CA LEU A 178 0.53 -0.34 12.56
C LEU A 178 1.81 -1.12 12.78
N GLU A 179 1.79 -2.04 13.73
CA GLU A 179 2.94 -2.86 14.03
C GLU A 179 2.58 -4.30 14.41
N VAL A 180 3.38 -5.24 13.92
CA VAL A 180 3.26 -6.66 14.27
C VAL A 180 4.62 -7.22 14.64
N HIS A 181 4.71 -7.76 15.85
CA HIS A 181 5.93 -8.31 16.44
C HIS A 181 5.75 -9.79 16.77
N GLN A 182 6.78 -10.58 16.49
CA GLN A 182 6.86 -11.95 16.97
C GLN A 182 7.27 -11.98 18.44
N GLU A 183 6.40 -12.54 19.28
CA GLU A 183 6.65 -12.75 20.72
C GLU A 183 6.34 -14.22 21.06
N SER A 184 7.38 -14.95 21.47
CA SER A 184 7.28 -16.36 21.92
C SER A 184 6.52 -17.30 20.98
N GLY A 185 6.58 -17.05 19.67
CA GLY A 185 5.93 -17.86 18.63
C GLY A 185 4.55 -17.39 18.17
N ASN A 186 3.96 -16.40 18.86
CA ASN A 186 2.73 -15.73 18.45
C ASN A 186 3.00 -14.29 17.99
N ALA A 187 1.98 -13.61 17.48
CA ALA A 187 2.04 -12.19 17.16
C ALA A 187 1.41 -11.32 18.26
N HIS A 188 2.15 -10.28 18.65
CA HIS A 188 1.58 -9.08 19.25
C HIS A 188 1.31 -8.09 18.12
N VAL A 189 0.04 -7.71 17.96
CA VAL A 189 -0.41 -6.73 16.95
C VAL A 189 -0.95 -5.50 17.66
N PHE A 190 -0.48 -4.31 17.29
CA PHE A 190 -0.89 -3.06 17.94
C PHE A 190 -0.74 -1.86 17.01
N GLY A 191 -1.35 -0.74 17.39
CA GLY A 191 -1.23 0.48 16.59
C GLY A 191 -1.85 1.73 17.17
N TRP A 192 -1.81 2.78 16.35
CA TRP A 192 -2.27 4.13 16.63
C TRP A 192 -3.03 4.72 15.43
N GLU A 193 -4.06 5.52 15.69
CA GLU A 193 -4.73 6.36 14.68
C GLU A 193 -4.01 7.70 14.57
N SER A 194 -2.76 7.63 14.13
CA SER A 194 -1.89 8.77 13.90
C SER A 194 -0.75 8.38 12.97
N SER A 195 0.06 9.37 12.56
CA SER A 195 1.38 9.08 11.98
C SER A 195 2.25 8.32 12.97
N CYS A 196 3.16 7.47 12.48
CA CYS A 196 4.14 6.77 13.30
C CYS A 196 5.10 7.74 14.01
N ALA A 197 5.34 8.93 13.47
CA ALA A 197 6.14 9.96 14.14
C ALA A 197 5.55 10.45 15.48
N ALA A 198 4.22 10.32 15.65
CA ALA A 198 3.51 10.69 16.88
C ALA A 198 3.18 9.48 17.77
N ALA A 199 3.54 8.27 17.35
CA ALA A 199 3.26 7.04 18.08
C ALA A 199 4.17 6.90 19.31
N SER A 200 3.64 6.30 20.38
CA SER A 200 4.35 6.07 21.63
C SER A 200 4.05 4.67 22.17
N ARG A 201 5.12 3.93 22.52
CA ARG A 201 5.06 2.57 23.08
C ARG A 201 4.27 2.46 24.38
N GLY A 202 4.17 3.54 25.16
CA GLY A 202 3.42 3.55 26.41
C GLY A 202 1.92 3.71 26.23
N THR A 203 1.44 3.99 25.02
CA THR A 203 0.04 4.37 24.76
C THR A 203 -0.45 3.80 23.44
N TYR A 204 -0.34 2.49 23.24
CA TYR A 204 -1.05 1.81 22.14
C TYR A 204 -2.53 2.12 22.25
N GLN A 205 -3.16 2.37 21.11
CA GLN A 205 -4.57 2.76 21.09
C GLN A 205 -5.47 1.56 20.83
N PHE A 206 -4.93 0.51 20.20
CA PHE A 206 -5.55 -0.79 20.04
C PHE A 206 -4.46 -1.86 20.00
N GLU A 207 -4.73 -3.03 20.56
CA GLU A 207 -3.77 -4.13 20.59
C GLU A 207 -4.41 -5.50 20.82
N GLU A 208 -3.63 -6.54 20.50
CA GLU A 208 -3.87 -7.93 20.88
C GLU A 208 -2.53 -8.67 20.95
N ASP A 209 -2.29 -9.33 22.07
CA ASP A 209 -1.21 -10.30 22.22
C ASP A 209 -1.72 -11.75 22.00
N GLY A 210 -0.84 -12.65 21.60
CA GLY A 210 -1.15 -14.06 21.40
C GLY A 210 -1.90 -14.36 20.10
N VAL A 211 -1.81 -13.49 19.09
CA VAL A 211 -2.43 -13.74 17.78
C VAL A 211 -1.72 -14.90 17.09
N ALA A 212 -2.47 -15.93 16.73
CA ALA A 212 -1.95 -17.06 15.97
C ALA A 212 -1.37 -16.56 14.63
N ALA A 213 -0.07 -16.75 14.46
CA ALA A 213 0.69 -16.12 13.40
C ALA A 213 1.59 -17.12 12.67
N ASP A 214 1.72 -16.90 11.36
CA ASP A 214 2.77 -17.49 10.56
C ASP A 214 3.70 -16.35 10.16
N PHE A 215 4.88 -16.35 10.79
CA PHE A 215 5.93 -15.40 10.47
C PHE A 215 6.83 -15.90 9.34
N GLY A 216 6.49 -16.97 8.63
CA GLY A 216 7.22 -17.45 7.45
C GLY A 216 7.30 -16.40 6.33
N GLY A 217 6.38 -15.45 6.32
CA GLY A 217 6.44 -14.26 5.47
C GLY A 217 7.62 -13.33 5.78
N ASP A 218 7.99 -12.55 4.77
CA ASP A 218 9.00 -11.48 4.86
C ASP A 218 8.54 -10.19 4.15
N ARG A 219 7.28 -10.16 3.69
CA ARG A 219 6.72 -9.05 2.92
C ARG A 219 5.72 -8.25 3.72
N ILE A 220 5.32 -7.13 3.18
CA ILE A 220 4.14 -6.39 3.62
C ILE A 220 3.11 -6.49 2.50
N GLY A 221 1.89 -6.84 2.86
CA GLY A 221 0.80 -7.05 1.92
C GLY A 221 -0.44 -6.25 2.29
N LEU A 222 -1.15 -5.74 1.28
CA LEU A 222 -2.47 -5.15 1.44
C LEU A 222 -3.51 -5.87 0.59
N ARG A 223 -4.73 -5.98 1.13
CA ARG A 223 -5.95 -6.28 0.37
C ARG A 223 -6.89 -5.09 0.46
N ILE A 224 -7.25 -4.51 -0.68
CA ILE A 224 -7.86 -3.19 -0.76
C ILE A 224 -9.29 -3.32 -1.29
N ASN A 225 -10.29 -3.29 -0.41
CA ASN A 225 -11.68 -3.44 -0.82
C ASN A 225 -12.43 -2.10 -0.73
N LYS A 226 -12.74 -1.51 -1.90
CA LYS A 226 -13.44 -0.22 -2.03
C LYS A 226 -12.75 0.87 -1.23
N ALA A 227 -11.45 1.02 -1.44
CA ALA A 227 -10.60 1.95 -0.73
C ALA A 227 -9.53 2.52 -1.66
N THR A 228 -9.01 3.68 -1.28
CA THR A 228 -7.86 4.32 -1.92
C THR A 228 -6.74 4.43 -0.89
N VAL A 229 -5.59 3.83 -1.18
CA VAL A 229 -4.38 3.99 -0.38
C VAL A 229 -3.55 5.11 -1.01
N LYS A 230 -3.28 6.17 -0.24
CA LYS A 230 -2.55 7.35 -0.70
C LYS A 230 -1.05 7.17 -0.55
N SER A 231 -0.61 6.60 0.56
CA SER A 231 0.80 6.26 0.76
C SER A 231 0.97 5.15 1.77
N ILE A 232 2.10 4.45 1.68
CA ILE A 232 2.61 3.57 2.72
C ILE A 232 4.04 3.99 3.04
N THR A 233 4.35 4.10 4.32
CA THR A 233 5.73 4.15 4.81
C THR A 233 6.04 2.84 5.47
N ILE A 234 7.09 2.16 5.00
CA ILE A 234 7.58 0.91 5.58
C ILE A 234 8.83 1.23 6.39
N TYR A 235 8.81 0.94 7.68
CA TYR A 235 9.94 1.22 8.57
C TYR A 235 10.80 -0.02 8.76
N SER A 236 12.11 0.20 8.82
CA SER A 236 13.11 -0.86 9.02
C SER A 236 13.49 -1.06 10.49
N SER A 237 12.76 -0.45 11.43
CA SER A 237 12.97 -0.59 12.87
C SER A 237 11.73 -0.18 13.67
N ASN A 238 11.79 -0.39 14.98
CA ASN A 238 10.70 -0.17 15.91
C ASN A 238 10.20 1.28 15.92
N ILE A 239 8.86 1.42 15.97
CA ILE A 239 8.20 2.72 16.14
C ILE A 239 7.99 3.04 17.62
N GLY A 240 7.92 4.33 17.96
CA GLY A 240 7.52 4.79 19.29
C GLY A 240 8.57 4.60 20.39
N THR A 241 9.85 4.38 20.02
CA THR A 241 10.99 4.32 20.93
C THR A 241 11.56 5.69 21.30
N ALA A 242 11.04 6.77 20.71
CA ALA A 242 11.41 8.13 21.07
C ALA A 242 11.08 8.39 22.56
N GLY A 243 12.12 8.48 23.39
CA GLY A 243 12.00 8.61 24.84
C GLY A 243 11.86 7.29 25.63
N SER A 244 11.93 6.12 24.98
CA SER A 244 11.84 4.80 25.64
C SER A 244 13.16 4.30 26.23
N PHE A 245 14.26 5.01 25.98
CA PHE A 245 15.51 4.80 26.72
C PHE A 245 15.58 5.84 27.84
N ARG A 246 15.24 5.41 29.05
CA ARG A 246 15.83 5.93 30.28
C ARG A 246 16.79 4.90 30.82
#